data_AF-A0A2W7CJ98-F1
#
_entry.id   AF-A0A2W7CJ98-F1
#
_cell.length_a   1.000
_cell.length_b   1.000
_cell.length_c   1.000
_cell.angle_alpha   90.00
_cell.angle_beta   90.00
_cell.angle_gamma   90.00
#
_symmetry.space_group_name_H-M   'P 1'
#
loop_
_entity.id
_entity.type
_entity.pdbx_description
1 polymer ?
#
loop_
_entity_poly.entity_id
_entity_poly.type
_entity_poly.pdbx_seq_one_letter_code
_entity_poly.pdbx_strand_id
1 'polypeptide(L)'
;MWKTRSPKFSIYALPIAILTLPLVIPSVDSAAIAENTFGLAGEDGNRGRDGRNGREGQDIRIVGDGKPAAYNLTGTIGEDAEDGTLGRSASSCEQPRRTQFSLIGASGGNGGIGGNGGNGGRGGNATIFYTDIAALQMLEIRNAGGKGGRNGRGALGGRGCDCQEASWTITTCTTEIERRPAKDPNANWQHYSRESRICSTSGDNFGENIFTGLLSNVLSSSSKEPSSDSNWVYRSKKERSSSSSYTCQSGRDGLTSNNGLEGKTGNYGQITLVPRLDIPVEIPSDRTPLVNAIGKKVGLIKNIWVERSGLNRILRASSDVSDKYTYLQDTARLFYRFDWAAKETPKALGVDSLEIGATVSVRNENAELEYQLPGTLEYQVIPENNLQVVKIIGGFNPERVSSFQLQKISGVGSDNQLVLSDRGNVRELLKDTQIEVECLSKQSATGVVTDDYVKRLTLTFKISPKFEPSNGAIINGNIYTLPVGRYCAPWLKADYNANFRISINQTTKSGSKYNQSIDSSFIVGKN
;
A
#
# COMPACT_ATOMS: atom_id res chain seq x y z
N MET A 1 -31.34 -0.90 23.93
CA MET A 1 -31.96 -0.47 22.64
C MET A 1 -30.93 0.34 21.88
N TRP A 2 -29.97 -0.33 21.22
CA TRP A 2 -28.82 0.30 20.57
C TRP A 2 -28.89 0.04 19.07
N LYS A 3 -28.97 1.11 18.28
CA LYS A 3 -28.91 1.11 16.81
C LYS A 3 -27.62 1.83 16.42
N THR A 4 -26.69 1.09 15.82
CA THR A 4 -25.44 1.58 15.24
C THR A 4 -25.72 2.28 13.91
N ARG A 5 -25.19 3.49 13.74
CA ARG A 5 -25.10 4.22 12.46
C ARG A 5 -23.72 3.96 11.85
N SER A 6 -23.69 3.52 10.60
CA SER A 6 -22.51 3.49 9.72
C SER A 6 -22.42 4.79 8.89
N PRO A 7 -21.21 5.21 8.46
CA PRO A 7 -21.03 6.40 7.64
C PRO A 7 -21.22 6.10 6.15
N LYS A 8 -21.84 7.04 5.44
CA LYS A 8 -21.93 7.05 3.97
C LYS A 8 -20.67 7.72 3.41
N PHE A 9 -19.91 7.01 2.57
CA PHE A 9 -18.96 7.60 1.64
C PHE A 9 -19.65 7.77 0.28
N SER A 10 -19.80 9.02 -0.14
CA SER A 10 -20.15 9.39 -1.52
C SER A 10 -18.87 9.44 -2.35
N ILE A 11 -18.80 8.63 -3.41
CA ILE A 11 -17.77 8.73 -4.44
C ILE A 11 -18.39 9.49 -5.62
N TYR A 12 -17.76 10.62 -5.96
CA TYR A 12 -18.03 11.39 -7.17
C TYR A 12 -17.60 10.57 -8.40
N ALA A 13 -18.54 10.32 -9.31
CA ALA A 13 -18.26 9.77 -10.63
C ALA A 13 -18.04 10.92 -11.63
N LEU A 14 -16.84 10.99 -12.21
CA LEU A 14 -16.53 11.80 -13.39
C LEU A 14 -17.10 11.13 -14.64
N PRO A 15 -17.65 11.89 -15.62
CA PRO A 15 -18.13 11.32 -16.87
C PRO A 15 -16.93 11.13 -17.82
N ILE A 16 -16.53 9.88 -18.04
CA ILE A 16 -15.65 9.55 -19.15
C ILE A 16 -16.54 9.39 -20.39
N ALA A 17 -16.40 10.33 -21.31
CA ALA A 17 -16.96 10.26 -22.65
C ALA A 17 -16.34 9.04 -23.37
N ILE A 18 -17.14 7.98 -23.52
CA ILE A 18 -16.80 6.83 -24.35
C ILE A 18 -17.13 7.20 -25.80
N LEU A 19 -16.10 7.43 -26.60
CA LEU A 19 -16.22 7.47 -28.06
C LEU A 19 -16.71 6.10 -28.54
N THR A 20 -17.97 6.00 -28.92
CA THR A 20 -18.54 4.81 -29.56
C THR A 20 -18.13 4.78 -31.03
N LEU A 21 -17.00 4.14 -31.33
CA LEU A 21 -16.76 3.59 -32.66
C LEU A 21 -17.53 2.27 -32.77
N PRO A 22 -18.42 2.10 -33.75
CA PRO A 22 -19.11 0.83 -33.96
C PRO A 22 -18.09 -0.14 -34.58
N LEU A 23 -17.44 -0.94 -33.75
CA LEU A 23 -16.80 -2.15 -34.24
C LEU A 23 -17.93 -3.12 -34.58
N VAL A 24 -18.27 -3.20 -35.86
CA VAL A 24 -19.03 -4.31 -36.43
C VAL A 24 -18.14 -5.54 -36.27
N ILE A 25 -18.32 -6.26 -35.16
CA ILE A 25 -17.79 -7.61 -35.02
C ILE A 25 -18.83 -8.52 -35.67
N PRO A 26 -18.52 -9.19 -36.79
CA PRO A 26 -19.40 -10.23 -37.29
C PRO A 26 -19.48 -11.31 -36.21
N SER A 27 -20.69 -11.55 -35.70
CA SER A 27 -20.99 -12.70 -34.87
C SER A 27 -20.78 -13.95 -35.70
N VAL A 28 -19.57 -14.50 -35.62
CA VAL A 28 -19.33 -15.88 -36.00
C VAL A 28 -19.99 -16.71 -34.90
N ASP A 29 -21.14 -17.31 -35.22
CA ASP A 29 -21.70 -18.41 -34.47
C ASP A 29 -20.65 -19.52 -34.42
N SER A 30 -19.79 -19.47 -33.42
CA SER A 30 -18.92 -20.58 -33.06
C SER A 30 -19.82 -21.59 -32.37
N ALA A 31 -20.43 -22.46 -33.16
CA ALA A 31 -20.83 -23.75 -32.66
C ALA A 31 -19.59 -24.31 -31.96
N ALA A 32 -19.63 -24.43 -30.63
CA ALA A 32 -18.64 -25.19 -29.90
C ALA A 32 -18.73 -26.62 -30.45
N ILE A 33 -17.92 -26.92 -31.46
CA ILE A 33 -17.68 -28.29 -31.87
C ILE A 33 -17.15 -28.96 -30.61
N ALA A 34 -17.86 -29.96 -30.10
CA ALA A 34 -17.38 -30.76 -29.00
C ALA A 34 -16.07 -31.43 -29.46
N GLU A 35 -14.93 -30.79 -29.18
CA GLU A 35 -13.61 -31.33 -29.47
C GLU A 35 -13.36 -32.46 -28.48
N ASN A 36 -13.29 -33.69 -29.01
CA ASN A 36 -13.06 -34.86 -28.18
C ASN A 36 -11.57 -34.97 -27.88
N THR A 37 -11.22 -35.02 -26.59
CA THR A 37 -9.84 -35.20 -26.17
C THR A 37 -9.42 -36.66 -26.31
N PHE A 38 -8.27 -36.91 -26.94
CA PHE A 38 -7.65 -38.24 -26.96
C PHE A 38 -6.39 -38.26 -26.09
N GLY A 39 -6.14 -39.41 -25.46
CA GLY A 39 -5.12 -39.57 -24.44
C GLY A 39 -5.58 -39.16 -23.04
N LEU A 40 -4.69 -39.34 -22.09
CA LEU A 40 -4.85 -39.00 -20.68
C LEU A 40 -3.91 -37.86 -20.34
N ALA A 41 -4.43 -36.84 -19.67
CA ALA A 41 -3.64 -35.69 -19.27
C ALA A 41 -2.49 -36.11 -18.34
N GLY A 42 -1.35 -35.44 -18.51
CA GLY A 42 -0.21 -35.59 -17.61
C GLY A 42 -0.51 -35.01 -16.23
N GLU A 43 0.17 -35.53 -15.22
CA GLU A 43 0.06 -35.05 -13.84
C GLU A 43 1.04 -33.91 -13.58
N ASP A 44 0.57 -32.86 -12.92
CA ASP A 44 1.42 -31.75 -12.48
C ASP A 44 2.46 -32.22 -11.46
N GLY A 45 3.65 -31.63 -11.55
CA GLY A 45 4.72 -31.80 -10.59
C GLY A 45 4.42 -31.09 -9.27
N ASN A 46 4.86 -31.69 -8.17
CA ASN A 46 4.74 -31.12 -6.84
C ASN A 46 5.75 -30.01 -6.63
N ARG A 47 5.33 -28.98 -5.88
CA ARG A 47 6.22 -27.93 -5.40
C ARG A 47 7.21 -28.49 -4.38
N GLY A 48 8.48 -28.09 -4.51
CA GLY A 48 9.52 -28.38 -3.54
C GLY A 48 9.29 -27.67 -2.22
N ARG A 49 9.63 -28.32 -1.10
CA ARG A 49 9.48 -27.76 0.24
C ARG A 49 10.43 -26.58 0.45
N ASP A 50 9.91 -25.50 1.04
CA ASP A 50 10.72 -24.37 1.48
C ASP A 50 11.67 -24.77 2.64
N GLY A 51 12.88 -24.24 2.62
CA GLY A 51 13.87 -24.40 3.69
C GLY A 51 13.45 -23.64 4.94
N ARG A 52 13.76 -24.19 6.12
CA ARG A 52 13.49 -23.52 7.40
C ARG A 52 14.49 -22.42 7.67
N ASN A 53 14.02 -21.32 8.24
CA ASN A 53 14.90 -20.25 8.69
C ASN A 53 15.81 -20.71 9.83
N GLY A 54 17.03 -20.19 9.85
CA GLY A 54 17.95 -20.31 10.96
C GLY A 54 17.45 -19.58 12.21
N ARG A 55 17.93 -20.02 13.37
CA ARG A 55 17.63 -19.44 14.67
C ARG A 55 18.55 -18.25 14.93
N GLU A 56 18.00 -17.23 15.57
CA GLU A 56 18.76 -16.07 16.02
C GLU A 56 19.75 -16.47 17.13
N GLY A 57 20.89 -15.79 17.15
CA GLY A 57 21.87 -15.89 18.22
C GLY A 57 21.33 -15.32 19.52
N GLN A 58 21.88 -15.79 20.64
CA GLN A 58 21.42 -15.37 21.97
C GLN A 58 21.96 -13.97 22.33
N ASP A 59 21.09 -13.13 22.89
CA ASP A 59 21.49 -11.86 23.48
C ASP A 59 22.06 -12.07 24.89
N ILE A 60 23.22 -11.49 25.19
CA ILE A 60 23.88 -11.66 26.49
C ILE A 60 24.43 -10.35 27.08
N ARG A 61 24.63 -10.36 28.39
CA ARG A 61 25.34 -9.33 29.14
C ARG A 61 26.66 -9.90 29.66
N ILE A 62 27.75 -9.20 29.40
CA ILE A 62 29.11 -9.63 29.75
C ILE A 62 29.69 -8.61 30.73
N VAL A 63 30.35 -9.08 31.78
CA VAL A 63 31.21 -8.24 32.62
C VAL A 63 32.66 -8.56 32.26
N GLY A 64 33.37 -7.58 31.70
CA GLY A 64 34.79 -7.66 31.36
C GLY A 64 35.63 -7.51 32.62
N ASP A 65 35.85 -8.62 33.32
CA ASP A 65 36.64 -8.71 34.56
C ASP A 65 38.14 -9.00 34.31
N GLY A 66 38.58 -8.97 33.05
CA GLY A 66 39.96 -9.24 32.63
C GLY A 66 40.28 -10.73 32.47
N LYS A 67 39.33 -11.64 32.69
CA LYS A 67 39.54 -13.06 32.44
C LYS A 67 39.26 -13.42 30.98
N PRO A 68 40.06 -14.33 30.38
CA PRO A 68 39.75 -14.87 29.06
C PRO A 68 38.37 -15.53 29.02
N ALA A 69 37.53 -15.08 28.08
CA ALA A 69 36.20 -15.65 27.86
C ALA A 69 35.85 -15.64 26.38
N ALA A 70 35.14 -16.67 25.92
CA ALA A 70 34.69 -16.81 24.54
C ALA A 70 33.17 -17.00 24.49
N TYR A 71 32.50 -16.19 23.68
CA TYR A 71 31.05 -16.21 23.52
C TYR A 71 30.67 -16.45 22.06
N ASN A 72 29.92 -17.53 21.82
CA ASN A 72 29.37 -17.83 20.51
C ASN A 72 27.89 -17.42 20.47
N LEU A 73 27.62 -16.31 19.81
CA LEU A 73 26.31 -15.70 19.61
C LEU A 73 25.91 -15.75 18.14
N THR A 74 26.51 -16.65 17.34
CA THR A 74 26.22 -16.69 15.91
C THR A 74 24.79 -17.14 15.64
N GLY A 75 24.19 -16.55 14.60
CA GLY A 75 22.93 -17.04 14.07
C GLY A 75 23.15 -18.36 13.33
N THR A 76 22.16 -19.27 13.37
CA THR A 76 22.31 -20.55 12.66
C THR A 76 22.03 -20.38 11.16
N ILE A 77 22.59 -21.27 10.35
CA ILE A 77 22.36 -21.33 8.91
C ILE A 77 20.89 -21.68 8.63
N GLY A 78 20.31 -21.09 7.58
CA GLY A 78 19.00 -21.47 7.05
C GLY A 78 19.09 -22.74 6.21
N GLU A 79 18.07 -23.60 6.27
CA GLU A 79 18.05 -24.85 5.51
C GLU A 79 17.88 -24.57 4.01
N ASP A 80 18.50 -25.40 3.18
CA ASP A 80 18.26 -25.42 1.74
C ASP A 80 16.81 -25.86 1.45
N ALA A 81 16.24 -25.34 0.37
CA ALA A 81 14.95 -25.80 -0.14
C ALA A 81 15.08 -27.06 -1.00
N GLU A 82 13.95 -27.74 -1.21
CA GLU A 82 13.86 -28.88 -2.12
C GLU A 82 13.45 -28.41 -3.52
N ASP A 83 13.90 -29.15 -4.54
CA ASP A 83 13.52 -28.93 -5.94
C ASP A 83 12.05 -29.31 -6.18
N GLY A 84 11.41 -28.67 -7.17
CA GLY A 84 10.12 -29.12 -7.67
C GLY A 84 10.24 -30.44 -8.41
N THR A 85 9.18 -31.26 -8.42
CA THR A 85 9.18 -32.52 -9.18
C THR A 85 8.74 -32.28 -10.62
N LEU A 86 9.17 -33.14 -11.55
CA LEU A 86 8.79 -33.05 -12.96
C LEU A 86 7.28 -33.21 -13.15
N GLY A 87 6.73 -32.49 -14.12
CA GLY A 87 5.40 -32.77 -14.66
C GLY A 87 5.45 -33.99 -15.56
N ARG A 88 4.43 -34.85 -15.48
CA ARG A 88 4.37 -36.06 -16.32
C ARG A 88 3.81 -35.73 -17.69
N SER A 89 4.32 -36.37 -18.73
CA SER A 89 3.74 -36.26 -20.07
C SER A 89 2.34 -36.86 -20.10
N ALA A 90 1.52 -36.37 -21.04
CA ALA A 90 0.29 -37.04 -21.41
C ALA A 90 0.57 -38.49 -21.86
N SER A 91 -0.40 -39.38 -21.65
CA SER A 91 -0.27 -40.80 -21.98
C SER A 91 -1.43 -41.27 -22.87
N SER A 92 -1.31 -42.48 -23.45
CA SER A 92 -2.31 -43.02 -24.38
C SER A 92 -2.59 -42.11 -25.59
N CYS A 93 -1.55 -41.48 -26.14
CA CYS A 93 -1.63 -40.50 -27.22
C CYS A 93 -1.89 -41.11 -28.61
N GLU A 94 -2.60 -42.23 -28.69
CA GLU A 94 -2.99 -42.80 -29.98
C GLU A 94 -4.18 -42.03 -30.55
N GLN A 95 -3.95 -41.28 -31.63
CA GLN A 95 -4.98 -40.50 -32.31
C GLN A 95 -5.98 -41.45 -33.01
N PRO A 96 -7.29 -41.38 -32.71
CA PRO A 96 -8.31 -42.07 -33.48
C PRO A 96 -8.30 -41.64 -34.95
N ARG A 97 -8.33 -42.61 -35.88
CA ARG A 97 -8.25 -42.32 -37.31
C ARG A 97 -9.57 -41.76 -37.85
N ARG A 98 -9.49 -40.59 -38.50
CA ARG A 98 -10.54 -39.97 -39.32
C ARG A 98 -11.95 -40.07 -38.72
N THR A 99 -12.10 -39.57 -37.48
CA THR A 99 -13.40 -39.52 -36.79
C THR A 99 -14.31 -38.44 -37.36
N GLN A 100 -15.62 -38.58 -37.19
CA GLN A 100 -16.62 -37.58 -37.63
C GLN A 100 -16.73 -36.38 -36.67
N PHE A 101 -15.62 -35.98 -36.05
CA PHE A 101 -15.49 -34.85 -35.13
C PHE A 101 -14.03 -34.44 -34.98
N SER A 102 -13.78 -33.17 -34.64
CA SER A 102 -12.45 -32.65 -34.35
C SER A 102 -11.91 -33.19 -33.03
N LEU A 103 -10.58 -33.29 -32.96
CA LEU A 103 -9.86 -33.87 -31.83
C LEU A 103 -8.93 -32.84 -31.17
N ILE A 104 -8.69 -33.03 -29.88
CA ILE A 104 -7.62 -32.34 -29.17
C ILE A 104 -6.76 -33.37 -28.42
N GLY A 105 -5.44 -33.26 -28.50
CA GLY A 105 -4.55 -34.10 -27.71
C GLY A 105 -4.62 -33.75 -26.23
N ALA A 106 -4.49 -34.75 -25.35
CA ALA A 106 -4.37 -34.49 -23.92
C ALA A 106 -3.10 -33.68 -23.59
N SER A 107 -3.21 -32.74 -22.65
CA SER A 107 -2.10 -31.89 -22.22
C SER A 107 -1.12 -32.62 -21.31
N GLY A 108 0.16 -32.25 -21.38
CA GLY A 108 1.15 -32.66 -20.39
C GLY A 108 0.98 -31.88 -19.09
N GLY A 109 1.43 -32.46 -17.98
CA GLY A 109 1.41 -31.81 -16.66
C GLY A 109 2.53 -30.78 -16.52
N ASN A 110 2.28 -29.70 -15.80
CA ASN A 110 3.27 -28.65 -15.53
C ASN A 110 4.35 -29.14 -14.58
N GLY A 111 5.56 -28.60 -14.69
CA GLY A 111 6.62 -28.87 -13.71
C GLY A 111 6.31 -28.26 -12.35
N GLY A 112 6.84 -28.85 -11.29
CA GLY A 112 6.75 -28.31 -9.93
C GLY A 112 7.66 -27.10 -9.72
N ILE A 113 7.22 -26.15 -8.91
CA ILE A 113 8.01 -24.97 -8.51
C ILE A 113 9.05 -25.37 -7.46
N GLY A 114 10.27 -24.82 -7.54
CA GLY A 114 11.28 -25.04 -6.51
C GLY A 114 10.95 -24.33 -5.19
N GLY A 115 11.33 -24.93 -4.06
CA GLY A 115 11.15 -24.31 -2.75
C GLY A 115 12.04 -23.08 -2.54
N ASN A 116 11.67 -22.18 -1.64
CA ASN A 116 12.52 -21.06 -1.22
C ASN A 116 13.54 -21.50 -0.17
N GLY A 117 14.78 -21.04 -0.26
CA GLY A 117 15.80 -21.27 0.75
C GLY A 117 15.48 -20.54 2.06
N GLY A 118 15.78 -21.17 3.20
CA GLY A 118 15.58 -20.57 4.51
C GLY A 118 16.54 -19.40 4.75
N ASN A 119 16.08 -18.32 5.36
CA ASN A 119 16.98 -17.22 5.76
C ASN A 119 17.89 -17.68 6.91
N GLY A 120 19.12 -17.20 6.94
CA GLY A 120 20.01 -17.39 8.09
C GLY A 120 19.59 -16.53 9.29
N GLY A 121 19.78 -17.06 10.50
CA GLY A 121 19.49 -16.33 11.73
C GLY A 121 20.43 -15.14 11.92
N ARG A 122 19.97 -14.09 12.59
CA ARG A 122 20.85 -12.96 12.96
C ARG A 122 21.78 -13.36 14.10
N GLY A 123 22.95 -12.76 14.18
CA GLY A 123 23.80 -12.89 15.36
C GLY A 123 23.21 -12.16 16.56
N GLY A 124 23.50 -12.66 17.75
CA GLY A 124 23.05 -12.12 19.03
C GLY A 124 23.79 -10.85 19.44
N ASN A 125 23.08 -9.98 20.15
CA ASN A 125 23.61 -8.75 20.69
C ASN A 125 24.40 -9.01 21.98
N ALA A 126 25.43 -8.20 22.24
CA ALA A 126 26.12 -8.24 23.53
C ALA A 126 26.23 -6.84 24.13
N THR A 127 25.90 -6.72 25.42
CA THR A 127 26.22 -5.53 26.22
C THR A 127 27.38 -5.88 27.14
N ILE A 128 28.51 -5.19 26.99
CA ILE A 128 29.75 -5.45 27.71
C ILE A 128 30.00 -4.32 28.69
N PHE A 129 30.01 -4.65 29.98
CA PHE A 129 30.33 -3.76 31.09
C PHE A 129 31.80 -3.93 31.45
N TYR A 130 32.58 -2.87 31.52
CA TYR A 130 34.01 -2.95 31.81
C TYR A 130 34.51 -1.70 32.55
N THR A 131 35.55 -1.85 33.37
CA THR A 131 36.23 -0.71 34.03
C THR A 131 37.62 -0.44 33.48
N ASP A 132 38.23 -1.45 32.85
CA ASP A 132 39.52 -1.36 32.17
C ASP A 132 39.34 -1.78 30.71
N ILE A 133 39.72 -0.91 29.78
CA ILE A 133 39.61 -1.18 28.34
C ILE A 133 40.55 -2.31 27.91
N ALA A 134 41.70 -2.51 28.58
CA ALA A 134 42.64 -3.57 28.25
C ALA A 134 42.05 -4.97 28.53
N ALA A 135 41.13 -5.08 29.49
CA ALA A 135 40.41 -6.31 29.78
C ALA A 135 39.58 -6.82 28.59
N LEU A 136 39.16 -5.93 27.68
CA LEU A 136 38.36 -6.30 26.51
C LEU A 136 39.15 -7.16 25.51
N GLN A 137 40.49 -7.06 25.49
CA GLN A 137 41.35 -7.87 24.62
C GLN A 137 41.34 -9.37 24.99
N MET A 138 40.86 -9.70 26.19
CA MET A 138 40.70 -11.07 26.66
C MET A 138 39.37 -11.70 26.22
N LEU A 139 38.44 -10.90 25.66
CA LEU A 139 37.12 -11.35 25.25
C LEU A 139 37.09 -11.71 23.76
N GLU A 140 36.73 -12.95 23.44
CA GLU A 140 36.39 -13.40 22.09
C GLU A 140 34.88 -13.45 21.93
N ILE A 141 34.35 -12.73 20.95
CA ILE A 141 32.92 -12.76 20.61
C ILE A 141 32.76 -13.14 19.15
N ARG A 142 31.86 -14.08 18.87
CA ARG A 142 31.44 -14.42 17.52
C ARG A 142 29.96 -14.17 17.42
N ASN A 143 29.55 -13.17 16.65
CA ASN A 143 28.15 -12.82 16.50
C ASN A 143 27.77 -12.53 15.04
N ALA A 144 28.46 -13.18 14.09
CA ALA A 144 28.03 -13.22 12.70
C ALA A 144 26.63 -13.84 12.57
N GLY A 145 25.86 -13.35 11.61
CA GLY A 145 24.62 -14.01 11.22
C GLY A 145 24.88 -15.29 10.44
N GLY A 146 23.94 -16.22 10.49
CA GLY A 146 23.97 -17.46 9.73
C GLY A 146 23.80 -17.21 8.24
N LYS A 147 24.37 -18.08 7.42
CA LYS A 147 24.18 -18.05 5.96
C LYS A 147 22.73 -18.40 5.59
N GLY A 148 22.19 -17.80 4.53
CA GLY A 148 20.94 -18.26 3.92
C GLY A 148 21.10 -19.60 3.19
N GLY A 149 20.04 -20.39 3.19
CA GLY A 149 19.94 -21.64 2.44
C GLY A 149 19.73 -21.39 0.95
N ARG A 150 20.11 -22.37 0.13
CA ARG A 150 19.92 -22.33 -1.32
C ARG A 150 18.45 -22.53 -1.69
N ASN A 151 18.05 -21.96 -2.81
CA ASN A 151 16.76 -22.22 -3.40
C ASN A 151 16.68 -23.61 -4.05
N GLY A 152 15.47 -24.14 -4.10
CA GLY A 152 15.12 -25.28 -4.94
C GLY A 152 14.96 -24.85 -6.39
N ARG A 153 15.29 -25.75 -7.30
CA ARG A 153 15.11 -25.59 -8.74
C ARG A 153 13.68 -25.92 -9.14
N GLY A 154 13.15 -25.18 -10.10
CA GLY A 154 11.92 -25.55 -10.77
C GLY A 154 12.12 -26.73 -11.72
N ALA A 155 11.05 -27.48 -11.95
CA ALA A 155 11.07 -28.66 -12.80
C ALA A 155 10.48 -28.38 -14.18
N LEU A 156 10.85 -29.22 -15.15
CA LEU A 156 10.27 -29.21 -16.49
C LEU A 156 8.83 -29.77 -16.47
N GLY A 157 7.98 -29.27 -17.36
CA GLY A 157 6.69 -29.87 -17.66
C GLY A 157 6.80 -31.08 -18.59
N GLY A 158 5.76 -31.91 -18.59
CA GLY A 158 5.61 -33.05 -19.48
C GLY A 158 5.07 -32.65 -20.85
N ARG A 159 5.28 -33.49 -21.86
CA ARG A 159 4.79 -33.25 -23.22
C ARG A 159 3.30 -33.57 -23.35
N GLY A 160 2.56 -32.81 -24.16
CA GLY A 160 1.21 -33.16 -24.58
C GLY A 160 1.16 -34.27 -25.64
N CYS A 161 -0.05 -34.72 -25.99
CA CYS A 161 -0.25 -35.65 -27.10
C CYS A 161 -0.21 -34.94 -28.45
N ASP A 162 0.63 -35.41 -29.36
CA ASP A 162 0.76 -34.85 -30.70
C ASP A 162 -0.28 -35.42 -31.68
N CYS A 163 -0.81 -34.57 -32.56
CA CYS A 163 -1.61 -35.02 -33.69
C CYS A 163 -0.73 -35.62 -34.79
N GLN A 164 -1.02 -36.85 -35.19
CA GLN A 164 -0.43 -37.52 -36.35
C GLN A 164 -1.01 -36.98 -37.66
N GLU A 165 -2.32 -36.72 -37.71
CA GLU A 165 -3.02 -36.10 -38.85
C GLU A 165 -3.75 -34.85 -38.35
N ALA A 166 -3.29 -33.67 -38.77
CA ALA A 166 -3.77 -32.37 -38.27
C ALA A 166 -5.15 -31.97 -38.81
N SER A 167 -5.57 -32.54 -39.95
CA SER A 167 -6.90 -32.34 -40.49
C SER A 167 -7.26 -33.44 -41.49
N TRP A 168 -8.54 -33.74 -41.63
CA TRP A 168 -9.07 -34.68 -42.62
C TRP A 168 -10.47 -34.29 -43.04
N THR A 169 -10.91 -34.81 -44.18
CA THR A 169 -12.24 -34.58 -44.72
C THR A 169 -12.98 -35.90 -44.86
N ILE A 170 -14.18 -35.98 -44.30
CA ILE A 170 -15.06 -37.14 -44.47
C ILE A 170 -16.17 -36.74 -45.43
N THR A 171 -16.27 -37.48 -46.52
CA THR A 171 -17.37 -37.33 -47.47
C THR A 171 -18.43 -38.37 -47.15
N THR A 172 -19.63 -37.91 -46.81
CA THR A 172 -20.79 -38.75 -46.57
C THR A 172 -21.65 -38.78 -47.82
N CYS A 173 -21.89 -39.98 -48.32
CA CYS A 173 -22.73 -40.26 -49.46
C CYS A 173 -24.12 -40.60 -48.94
N THR A 174 -25.10 -39.80 -49.34
CA THR A 174 -26.50 -40.05 -49.01
C THR A 174 -27.22 -40.54 -50.25
N THR A 175 -27.73 -41.76 -50.18
CA THR A 175 -28.58 -42.36 -51.21
C THR A 175 -30.03 -42.27 -50.76
N GLU A 176 -30.88 -41.70 -51.61
CA GLU A 176 -32.32 -41.73 -51.41
C GLU A 176 -32.88 -42.90 -52.22
N ILE A 177 -33.59 -43.79 -51.53
CA ILE A 177 -34.30 -44.90 -52.15
C ILE A 177 -35.75 -44.46 -52.33
N GLU A 178 -36.21 -44.51 -53.57
CA GLU A 178 -37.60 -44.30 -53.92
C GLU A 178 -38.23 -45.63 -54.32
N ARG A 179 -39.51 -45.80 -54.02
CA ARG A 179 -40.29 -46.98 -54.41
C ARG A 179 -41.54 -46.56 -55.18
N ARG A 180 -42.02 -47.43 -56.06
CA ARG A 180 -43.33 -47.30 -56.71
C ARG A 180 -44.03 -48.65 -56.81
N PRO A 181 -45.35 -48.70 -56.95
CA PRO A 181 -46.06 -49.96 -57.11
C PRO A 181 -45.63 -50.71 -58.38
N ALA A 182 -45.38 -52.02 -58.29
CA ALA A 182 -44.92 -52.85 -59.41
C ALA A 182 -46.00 -53.06 -60.49
N LYS A 183 -47.27 -52.97 -60.11
CA LYS A 183 -48.43 -53.18 -60.99
C LYS A 183 -48.84 -51.93 -61.78
N ASP A 184 -48.30 -50.76 -61.44
CA ASP A 184 -48.58 -49.50 -62.14
C ASP A 184 -47.27 -48.84 -62.62
N PRO A 185 -46.91 -49.04 -63.91
CA PRO A 185 -45.68 -48.49 -64.48
C PRO A 185 -45.67 -46.95 -64.54
N ASN A 186 -46.81 -46.28 -64.39
CA ASN A 186 -46.95 -44.84 -64.51
C ASN A 186 -47.10 -44.13 -63.15
N ALA A 187 -47.16 -44.87 -62.04
CA ALA A 187 -47.23 -44.29 -60.71
C ALA A 187 -45.97 -43.49 -60.36
N ASN A 188 -46.18 -42.34 -59.70
CA ASN A 188 -45.09 -41.49 -59.21
C ASN A 188 -44.26 -42.23 -58.17
N TRP A 189 -42.94 -42.08 -58.27
CA TRP A 189 -42.00 -42.62 -57.30
C TRP A 189 -42.16 -41.90 -55.95
N GLN A 190 -42.29 -42.67 -54.87
CA GLN A 190 -42.45 -42.18 -53.52
C GLN A 190 -41.17 -42.42 -52.72
N HIS A 191 -40.81 -41.49 -51.84
CA HIS A 191 -39.67 -41.67 -50.95
C HIS A 191 -39.90 -42.90 -50.06
N TYR A 192 -38.89 -43.76 -49.96
CA TYR A 192 -38.92 -44.95 -49.10
C TYR A 192 -37.99 -44.79 -47.91
N SER A 193 -36.70 -44.61 -48.18
CA SER A 193 -35.69 -44.47 -47.14
C SER A 193 -34.54 -43.58 -47.61
N ARG A 194 -33.79 -43.08 -46.63
CA ARG A 194 -32.54 -42.37 -46.85
C ARG A 194 -31.46 -43.09 -46.07
N GLU A 195 -30.43 -43.52 -46.77
CA GLU A 195 -29.26 -44.16 -46.17
C GLU A 195 -28.05 -43.27 -46.39
N SER A 196 -27.35 -42.98 -45.30
CA SER A 196 -26.12 -42.17 -45.31
C SER A 196 -24.97 -43.03 -44.84
N ARG A 197 -23.89 -43.09 -45.63
CA ARG A 197 -22.67 -43.82 -45.32
C ARG A 197 -21.44 -42.99 -45.69
N ILE A 198 -20.31 -43.26 -45.05
CA ILE A 198 -19.03 -42.69 -45.50
C ILE A 198 -18.77 -43.21 -46.92
N CYS A 199 -18.56 -42.31 -47.88
CA CYS A 199 -18.20 -42.71 -49.23
C CYS A 199 -16.87 -43.46 -49.16
N SER A 200 -16.80 -44.69 -49.67
CA SER A 200 -15.52 -45.40 -49.82
C SER A 200 -14.68 -44.64 -50.84
N THR A 201 -13.65 -43.93 -50.39
CA THR A 201 -12.56 -43.50 -51.25
C THR A 201 -11.87 -44.76 -51.77
N SER A 202 -11.80 -44.89 -53.08
CA SER A 202 -11.04 -45.93 -53.78
C SER A 202 -9.59 -45.89 -53.30
N GLY A 203 -9.21 -46.81 -52.40
CA GLY A 203 -7.88 -46.90 -51.83
C GLY A 203 -7.85 -46.74 -50.31
N ASP A 204 -8.42 -47.70 -49.59
CA ASP A 204 -7.92 -48.15 -48.28
C ASP A 204 -8.65 -49.46 -47.93
N ASN A 205 -7.88 -50.53 -47.71
CA ASN A 205 -8.34 -51.89 -47.42
C ASN A 205 -9.04 -51.97 -46.06
N PHE A 206 -10.29 -51.51 -45.98
CA PHE A 206 -11.16 -51.75 -44.82
C PHE A 206 -12.06 -52.95 -45.09
N GLY A 207 -11.56 -54.14 -44.71
CA GLY A 207 -12.37 -55.33 -44.46
C GLY A 207 -13.30 -55.76 -45.60
N GLU A 208 -12.72 -56.27 -46.68
CA GLU A 208 -13.37 -57.36 -47.41
C GLU A 208 -13.67 -58.47 -46.39
N ASN A 209 -14.92 -58.58 -45.92
CA ASN A 209 -15.58 -59.83 -45.48
C ASN A 209 -16.94 -59.65 -44.76
N ILE A 210 -17.60 -58.49 -44.75
CA ILE A 210 -18.98 -58.38 -44.17
C ILE A 210 -20.02 -57.75 -45.12
N PHE A 211 -19.68 -57.50 -46.40
CA PHE A 211 -20.65 -56.88 -47.34
C PHE A 211 -20.78 -57.55 -48.71
N THR A 212 -20.31 -58.79 -48.89
CA THR A 212 -20.72 -59.63 -50.03
C THR A 212 -22.03 -60.39 -49.77
N GLY A 213 -22.57 -60.37 -48.56
CA GLY A 213 -23.78 -61.10 -48.18
C GLY A 213 -25.10 -60.30 -48.16
N LEU A 214 -25.06 -58.97 -48.09
CA LEU A 214 -26.28 -58.15 -47.91
C LEU A 214 -26.61 -57.19 -49.06
N LEU A 215 -25.65 -56.86 -49.93
CA LEU A 215 -25.89 -56.01 -51.12
C LEU A 215 -25.81 -56.75 -52.46
N SER A 216 -25.36 -58.01 -52.47
CA SER A 216 -25.48 -58.90 -53.64
C SER A 216 -26.93 -59.28 -53.97
N ASN A 217 -27.88 -59.04 -53.05
CA ASN A 217 -29.31 -59.30 -53.26
C ASN A 217 -30.14 -58.07 -53.69
N VAL A 218 -29.54 -56.88 -53.86
CA VAL A 218 -30.31 -55.68 -54.28
C VAL A 218 -29.75 -55.00 -55.53
N LEU A 219 -28.50 -55.25 -55.93
CA LEU A 219 -27.90 -54.58 -57.10
C LEU A 219 -27.39 -55.51 -58.21
N SER A 220 -27.80 -56.78 -58.23
CA SER A 220 -27.63 -57.66 -59.39
C SER A 220 -28.93 -58.37 -59.76
N SER A 221 -29.66 -57.82 -60.72
CA SER A 221 -30.56 -58.60 -61.58
C SER A 221 -30.86 -57.77 -62.84
N SER A 222 -30.07 -57.86 -63.91
CA SER A 222 -30.24 -58.92 -64.92
C SER A 222 -30.69 -60.26 -64.35
N SER A 223 -32.01 -60.47 -64.35
CA SER A 223 -32.71 -61.76 -64.32
C SER A 223 -32.36 -62.79 -63.23
N LYS A 224 -33.13 -62.79 -62.13
CA LYS A 224 -33.93 -63.93 -61.58
C LYS A 224 -34.29 -63.66 -60.11
N GLU A 225 -35.57 -63.84 -59.79
CA GLU A 225 -36.26 -63.57 -58.50
C GLU A 225 -35.62 -64.23 -57.26
N PRO A 226 -35.98 -63.77 -56.04
CA PRO A 226 -36.88 -64.61 -55.24
C PRO A 226 -37.90 -63.89 -54.31
N SER A 227 -39.05 -64.53 -54.10
CA SER A 227 -39.90 -64.49 -52.89
C SER A 227 -40.68 -63.20 -52.54
N SER A 228 -41.91 -63.13 -53.07
CA SER A 228 -43.14 -62.65 -52.41
C SER A 228 -43.05 -61.50 -51.37
N ASP A 229 -42.88 -60.28 -51.86
CA ASP A 229 -43.73 -59.14 -51.46
C ASP A 229 -43.91 -58.24 -52.70
N SER A 230 -44.63 -58.80 -53.68
CA SER A 230 -44.58 -58.48 -55.11
C SER A 230 -45.37 -57.24 -55.52
N ASN A 231 -45.33 -56.17 -54.72
CA ASN A 231 -46.12 -54.97 -54.98
C ASN A 231 -45.29 -53.71 -55.24
N TRP A 232 -43.96 -53.71 -55.06
CA TRP A 232 -43.13 -52.50 -55.20
C TRP A 232 -41.85 -52.72 -56.02
N VAL A 233 -41.48 -51.72 -56.81
CA VAL A 233 -40.20 -51.59 -57.52
C VAL A 233 -39.42 -50.44 -56.88
N TYR A 234 -38.13 -50.66 -56.62
CA TYR A 234 -37.24 -49.68 -55.99
C TYR A 234 -36.26 -49.07 -56.99
N ARG A 235 -35.87 -47.82 -56.78
CA ARG A 235 -34.75 -47.18 -57.47
C ARG A 235 -33.95 -46.30 -56.52
N SER A 236 -32.65 -46.23 -56.72
CA SER A 236 -31.80 -45.24 -56.08
C SER A 236 -31.79 -43.94 -56.87
N LYS A 237 -31.92 -42.81 -56.18
CA LYS A 237 -31.67 -41.48 -56.75
C LYS A 237 -30.18 -41.14 -56.66
N LYS A 238 -29.71 -40.22 -57.50
CA LYS A 238 -28.31 -39.77 -57.58
C LYS A 238 -27.74 -39.53 -56.19
N GLU A 239 -26.62 -40.18 -55.89
CA GLU A 239 -25.91 -40.07 -54.61
C GLU A 239 -25.49 -38.62 -54.40
N ARG A 240 -25.93 -38.02 -53.28
CA ARG A 240 -25.52 -36.66 -52.90
C ARG A 240 -24.40 -36.78 -51.90
N SER A 241 -23.22 -36.33 -52.28
CA SER A 241 -22.07 -36.22 -51.38
C SER A 241 -22.12 -34.90 -50.61
N SER A 242 -21.82 -34.98 -49.32
CA SER A 242 -21.52 -33.81 -48.49
C SER A 242 -20.21 -34.09 -47.77
N SER A 243 -19.29 -33.13 -47.85
CA SER A 243 -17.98 -33.23 -47.21
C SER A 243 -17.94 -32.34 -45.99
N SER A 244 -17.44 -32.90 -44.89
CA SER A 244 -17.17 -32.15 -43.66
C SER A 244 -15.69 -32.31 -43.31
N SER A 245 -15.05 -31.18 -43.01
CA SER A 245 -13.65 -31.13 -42.61
C SER A 245 -13.54 -31.11 -41.09
N TYR A 246 -12.60 -31.87 -40.55
CA TYR A 246 -12.30 -31.96 -39.13
C TYR A 246 -10.81 -31.69 -38.90
N THR A 247 -10.47 -31.24 -37.71
CA THR A 247 -9.11 -30.83 -37.33
C THR A 247 -8.65 -31.56 -36.08
N CYS A 248 -7.34 -31.66 -35.89
CA CYS A 248 -6.72 -32.11 -34.67
C CYS A 248 -5.78 -31.02 -34.15
N GLN A 249 -5.96 -30.64 -32.89
CA GLN A 249 -5.05 -29.75 -32.18
C GLN A 249 -4.18 -30.57 -31.22
N SER A 250 -2.85 -30.45 -31.28
CA SER A 250 -1.99 -31.14 -30.31
C SER A 250 -2.28 -30.65 -28.89
N GLY A 251 -2.15 -31.56 -27.92
CA GLY A 251 -2.22 -31.20 -26.51
C GLY A 251 -1.08 -30.27 -26.14
N ARG A 252 -1.35 -29.30 -25.28
CA ARG A 252 -0.32 -28.36 -24.81
C ARG A 252 0.71 -29.08 -23.96
N ASP A 253 1.98 -28.75 -24.18
CA ASP A 253 3.06 -29.12 -23.26
C ASP A 253 2.89 -28.40 -21.92
N GLY A 254 3.23 -29.10 -20.85
CA GLY A 254 3.28 -28.53 -19.52
C GLY A 254 4.38 -27.48 -19.42
N LEU A 255 4.14 -26.44 -18.62
CA LEU A 255 5.09 -25.36 -18.44
C LEU A 255 6.26 -25.78 -17.55
N THR A 256 7.46 -25.31 -17.89
CA THR A 256 8.60 -25.34 -16.97
C THR A 256 8.38 -24.34 -15.85
N SER A 257 8.48 -24.80 -14.61
CA SER A 257 8.26 -23.99 -13.43
C SER A 257 9.52 -23.25 -12.97
N ASN A 258 9.31 -22.18 -12.19
CA ASN A 258 10.38 -21.32 -11.71
C ASN A 258 11.16 -21.93 -10.54
N ASN A 259 12.41 -21.49 -10.40
CA ASN A 259 13.20 -21.72 -9.19
C ASN A 259 12.63 -20.91 -8.02
N GLY A 260 12.86 -21.39 -6.79
CA GLY A 260 12.58 -20.60 -5.60
C GLY A 260 13.58 -19.47 -5.38
N LEU A 261 13.41 -18.73 -4.31
CA LEU A 261 14.31 -17.63 -3.92
C LEU A 261 15.42 -18.12 -2.98
N GLU A 262 16.63 -17.59 -3.14
CA GLU A 262 17.72 -17.86 -2.18
C GLU A 262 17.41 -17.21 -0.82
N GLY A 263 17.78 -17.92 0.24
CA GLY A 263 17.71 -17.41 1.60
C GLY A 263 18.70 -16.26 1.81
N LYS A 264 18.31 -15.28 2.61
CA LYS A 264 19.19 -14.15 2.98
C LYS A 264 20.13 -14.55 4.10
N THR A 265 21.38 -14.12 4.03
CA THR A 265 22.32 -14.21 5.15
C THR A 265 21.90 -13.25 6.27
N GLY A 266 21.98 -13.72 7.52
CA GLY A 266 21.71 -12.93 8.70
C GLY A 266 22.76 -11.86 8.93
N ASN A 267 22.37 -10.77 9.58
CA ASN A 267 23.29 -9.70 9.96
C ASN A 267 24.06 -10.06 11.23
N TYR A 268 25.21 -9.41 11.43
CA TYR A 268 25.90 -9.41 12.71
C TYR A 268 25.01 -8.83 13.81
N GLY A 269 25.18 -9.34 15.03
CA GLY A 269 24.59 -8.73 16.23
C GLY A 269 25.26 -7.41 16.59
N GLN A 270 24.56 -6.58 17.36
CA GLN A 270 25.10 -5.30 17.84
C GLN A 270 25.87 -5.47 19.13
N ILE A 271 27.03 -4.83 19.22
CA ILE A 271 27.84 -4.77 20.43
C ILE A 271 27.67 -3.40 21.06
N THR A 272 27.33 -3.39 22.34
CA THR A 272 27.24 -2.19 23.17
C THR A 272 28.32 -2.23 24.25
N LEU A 273 29.15 -1.20 24.31
CA LEU A 273 30.21 -1.05 25.30
C LEU A 273 29.80 -0.04 26.38
N VAL A 274 29.94 -0.44 27.64
CA VAL A 274 29.58 0.34 28.83
C VAL A 274 30.81 0.42 29.73
N PRO A 275 31.50 1.58 29.84
CA PRO A 275 32.77 1.73 30.58
C PRO A 275 32.55 1.88 32.10
N ARG A 276 31.60 1.11 32.65
CA ARG A 276 31.17 1.09 34.05
C ARG A 276 30.33 -0.17 34.29
N LEU A 277 30.01 -0.48 35.54
CA LEU A 277 29.28 -1.71 35.91
C LEU A 277 27.75 -1.56 35.91
N ASP A 278 27.24 -0.35 35.74
CA ASP A 278 25.82 -0.04 35.73
C ASP A 278 25.48 1.02 34.67
N ILE A 279 24.25 1.02 34.17
CA ILE A 279 23.72 2.11 33.34
C ILE A 279 22.78 2.93 34.22
N PRO A 280 23.09 4.21 34.50
CA PRO A 280 22.20 5.06 35.28
C PRO A 280 20.80 5.12 34.65
N VAL A 281 19.77 5.03 35.51
CA VAL A 281 18.37 5.15 35.09
C VAL A 281 18.14 6.57 34.56
N GLU A 282 17.62 6.67 33.33
CA GLU A 282 17.33 7.96 32.73
C GLU A 282 16.12 8.63 33.39
N ILE A 283 16.23 9.94 33.59
CA ILE A 283 15.15 10.85 33.97
C ILE A 283 15.22 11.99 32.95
N PRO A 284 14.73 11.78 31.71
CA PRO A 284 14.98 12.70 30.60
C PRO A 284 14.08 13.94 30.63
N SER A 285 13.03 13.94 31.46
CA SER A 285 12.06 15.03 31.54
C SER A 285 11.38 15.09 32.89
N ASP A 286 10.94 16.28 33.28
CA ASP A 286 10.08 16.53 34.43
C ASP A 286 9.02 17.56 34.05
N ARG A 287 7.81 17.41 34.61
CA ARG A 287 6.70 18.37 34.46
C ARG A 287 5.93 18.46 35.76
N THR A 288 5.59 19.69 36.15
CA THR A 288 4.85 19.97 37.38
C THR A 288 4.10 21.30 37.22
N PRO A 289 2.93 21.48 37.86
CA PRO A 289 2.26 22.79 37.90
C PRO A 289 3.19 23.90 38.40
N LEU A 290 3.13 25.07 37.78
CA LEU A 290 4.02 26.22 38.06
C LEU A 290 4.12 26.54 39.56
N VAL A 291 2.99 26.55 40.28
CA VAL A 291 2.96 26.84 41.72
C VAL A 291 3.84 25.89 42.55
N ASN A 292 3.97 24.63 42.12
CA ASN A 292 4.77 23.61 42.80
C ASN A 292 6.21 23.53 42.26
N ALA A 293 6.47 24.08 41.07
CA ALA A 293 7.77 24.06 40.41
C ALA A 293 8.70 25.21 40.86
N ILE A 294 8.13 26.34 41.28
CA ILE A 294 8.91 27.52 41.72
C ILE A 294 9.79 27.16 42.92
N GLY A 295 11.07 27.51 42.85
CA GLY A 295 12.07 27.28 43.90
C GLY A 295 12.56 25.83 44.01
N LYS A 296 11.94 24.86 43.31
CA LYS A 296 12.33 23.46 43.34
C LYS A 296 13.51 23.19 42.41
N LYS A 297 14.62 22.70 42.96
CA LYS A 297 15.74 22.18 42.16
C LYS A 297 15.36 20.80 41.59
N VAL A 298 15.41 20.67 40.27
CA VAL A 298 15.14 19.42 39.56
C VAL A 298 16.42 18.94 38.89
N GLY A 299 16.69 17.63 38.98
CA GLY A 299 17.82 16.98 38.31
C GLY A 299 17.32 16.02 37.24
N LEU A 300 17.81 16.19 36.02
CA LEU A 300 17.55 15.31 34.89
C LEU A 300 18.80 14.48 34.59
N ILE A 301 18.59 13.24 34.17
CA ILE A 301 19.65 12.28 33.87
C ILE A 301 19.43 11.74 32.47
N LYS A 302 20.46 11.85 31.62
CA LYS A 302 20.41 11.33 30.24
C LYS A 302 21.71 10.62 29.90
N ASN A 303 21.61 9.41 29.37
CA ASN A 303 22.78 8.66 28.89
C ASN A 303 23.12 9.12 27.47
N ILE A 304 24.39 9.40 27.23
CA ILE A 304 24.92 9.84 25.94
C ILE A 304 25.53 8.63 25.24
N TRP A 305 24.76 8.07 24.31
CA TRP A 305 25.15 6.95 23.48
C TRP A 305 25.71 7.44 22.15
N VAL A 306 26.83 6.86 21.73
CA VAL A 306 27.49 7.20 20.46
C VAL A 306 27.82 5.95 19.68
N GLU A 307 27.81 6.06 18.35
CA GLU A 307 28.35 5.01 17.48
C GLU A 307 29.84 5.24 17.25
N ARG A 308 30.62 4.17 17.36
CA ARG A 308 32.06 4.17 17.12
C ARG A 308 32.43 2.98 16.23
N SER A 309 33.63 3.01 15.69
CA SER A 309 34.23 1.92 14.90
C SER A 309 35.57 1.47 15.50
N GLY A 310 36.14 0.38 15.01
CA GLY A 310 37.37 -0.21 15.51
C GLY A 310 37.17 -1.25 16.61
N LEU A 311 35.97 -1.84 16.75
CA LEU A 311 35.71 -2.87 17.76
C LEU A 311 36.70 -4.04 17.67
N ASN A 312 37.09 -4.42 16.45
CA ASN A 312 38.04 -5.51 16.18
C ASN A 312 39.44 -5.27 16.75
N ARG A 313 39.78 -4.01 17.10
CA ARG A 313 41.05 -3.64 17.75
C ARG A 313 40.96 -3.62 19.28
N ILE A 314 39.74 -3.58 19.81
CA ILE A 314 39.44 -3.48 21.25
C ILE A 314 39.22 -4.88 21.84
N LEU A 315 38.50 -5.74 21.12
CA LEU A 315 38.30 -7.14 21.50
C LEU A 315 39.52 -8.01 21.13
N ARG A 316 39.47 -9.29 21.51
CA ARG A 316 40.46 -10.28 21.09
C ARG A 316 40.49 -10.40 19.56
N ALA A 317 41.68 -10.51 18.98
CA ALA A 317 41.88 -10.56 17.53
C ALA A 317 41.16 -11.73 16.80
N SER A 318 40.77 -12.78 17.51
CA SER A 318 39.99 -13.91 16.98
C SER A 318 38.48 -13.68 16.98
N SER A 319 38.01 -12.50 17.41
CA SER A 319 36.58 -12.16 17.41
C SER A 319 36.05 -12.00 16.00
N ASP A 320 34.81 -12.42 15.80
CA ASP A 320 34.06 -12.31 14.54
C ASP A 320 32.82 -11.44 14.79
N VAL A 321 33.02 -10.13 14.68
CA VAL A 321 32.04 -9.10 15.02
C VAL A 321 32.03 -7.99 13.97
N SER A 322 30.93 -7.22 13.94
CA SER A 322 30.91 -5.95 13.23
C SER A 322 31.94 -4.99 13.82
N ASP A 323 32.67 -4.27 12.97
CA ASP A 323 33.63 -3.26 13.44
C ASP A 323 32.96 -2.06 14.12
N LYS A 324 31.66 -1.86 13.87
CA LYS A 324 30.83 -0.81 14.48
C LYS A 324 30.21 -1.27 15.79
N TYR A 325 30.17 -0.38 16.78
CA TYR A 325 29.59 -0.62 18.08
C TYR A 325 28.94 0.64 18.67
N THR A 326 28.01 0.43 19.59
CA THR A 326 27.41 1.50 20.41
C THR A 326 28.21 1.64 21.70
N TYR A 327 28.47 2.86 22.13
CA TYR A 327 29.28 3.15 23.32
C TYR A 327 28.57 4.13 24.23
N LEU A 328 28.52 3.83 25.54
CA LEU A 328 28.08 4.79 26.55
C LEU A 328 29.22 5.76 26.84
N GLN A 329 29.21 6.91 26.18
CA GLN A 329 30.25 7.92 26.34
C GLN A 329 30.20 8.61 27.68
N ASP A 330 29.01 9.06 28.08
CA ASP A 330 28.81 9.77 29.33
C ASP A 330 27.36 9.64 29.81
N THR A 331 27.11 10.06 31.04
CA THR A 331 25.76 10.30 31.56
C THR A 331 25.66 11.74 32.02
N ALA A 332 24.94 12.54 31.25
CA ALA A 332 24.67 13.92 31.60
C ALA A 332 23.75 14.01 32.82
N ARG A 333 24.13 14.87 33.76
CA ARG A 333 23.36 15.20 34.95
C ARG A 333 23.14 16.71 34.95
N LEU A 334 21.99 17.13 34.46
CA LEU A 334 21.64 18.54 34.28
C LEU A 334 20.66 18.95 35.37
N PHE A 335 20.84 20.14 35.93
CA PHE A 335 19.96 20.67 36.95
C PHE A 335 19.33 21.97 36.50
N TYR A 336 18.05 22.17 36.81
CA TYR A 336 17.36 23.44 36.62
C TYR A 336 16.47 23.80 37.80
N ARG A 337 16.08 25.06 37.88
CA ARG A 337 15.11 25.60 38.84
C ARG A 337 14.34 26.74 38.19
N PHE A 338 13.04 26.83 38.47
CA PHE A 338 12.22 27.98 38.11
C PHE A 338 12.16 28.97 39.26
N ASP A 339 12.45 30.24 38.98
CA ASP A 339 12.32 31.33 39.95
C ASP A 339 11.28 32.34 39.46
N TRP A 340 10.43 32.83 40.36
CA TRP A 340 9.44 33.84 40.04
C TRP A 340 9.98 35.25 40.30
N ALA A 341 10.05 36.06 39.26
CA ALA A 341 10.54 37.44 39.31
C ALA A 341 9.54 38.46 38.73
N ALA A 342 8.37 38.00 38.27
CA ALA A 342 7.32 38.88 37.78
C ALA A 342 6.67 39.68 38.93
N LYS A 343 6.20 40.89 38.62
CA LYS A 343 5.53 41.77 39.59
C LYS A 343 4.21 41.17 40.10
N GLU A 344 3.42 40.59 39.21
CA GLU A 344 2.16 39.91 39.53
C GLU A 344 2.43 38.48 40.01
N THR A 345 1.54 37.92 40.84
CA THR A 345 1.67 36.53 41.29
C THR A 345 1.20 35.53 40.23
N PRO A 346 1.64 34.25 40.26
CA PRO A 346 1.16 33.23 39.32
C PRO A 346 -0.37 33.13 39.28
N LYS A 347 -1.02 33.20 40.44
CA LYS A 347 -2.48 33.14 40.57
C LYS A 347 -3.16 34.37 39.96
N ALA A 348 -2.60 35.58 40.17
CA ALA A 348 -3.14 36.80 39.58
C ALA A 348 -3.08 36.79 38.04
N LEU A 349 -2.07 36.15 37.47
CA LEU A 349 -1.93 35.97 36.03
C LEU A 349 -2.71 34.76 35.47
N GLY A 350 -3.31 33.94 36.35
CA GLY A 350 -4.03 32.72 35.99
C GLY A 350 -3.13 31.63 35.41
N VAL A 351 -1.87 31.55 35.87
CA VAL A 351 -0.85 30.63 35.34
C VAL A 351 -0.38 29.60 36.36
N ASP A 352 -0.91 29.61 37.58
CA ASP A 352 -0.49 28.77 38.71
C ASP A 352 -0.64 27.27 38.45
N SER A 353 -1.68 26.87 37.70
CA SER A 353 -1.93 25.47 37.31
C SER A 353 -1.24 25.05 36.01
N LEU A 354 -0.51 25.93 35.32
CA LEU A 354 0.15 25.57 34.07
C LEU A 354 1.30 24.61 34.33
N GLU A 355 1.29 23.48 33.61
CA GLU A 355 2.41 22.57 33.65
C GLU A 355 3.64 23.17 32.97
N ILE A 356 4.74 23.21 33.72
CA ILE A 356 6.03 23.62 33.22
C ILE A 356 7.07 22.56 33.55
N GLY A 357 8.20 22.60 32.86
CA GLY A 357 9.23 21.60 33.02
C GLY A 357 10.43 21.81 32.12
N ALA A 358 11.26 20.78 32.02
CA ALA A 358 12.32 20.72 31.04
C ALA A 358 12.52 19.29 30.53
N THR A 359 13.07 19.18 29.33
CA THR A 359 13.51 17.95 28.70
C THR A 359 15.01 18.03 28.42
N VAL A 360 15.70 16.90 28.45
CA VAL A 360 17.09 16.81 27.98
C VAL A 360 17.12 16.31 26.55
N SER A 361 17.70 17.11 25.65
CA SER A 361 18.02 16.70 24.29
C SER A 361 19.53 16.48 24.15
N VAL A 362 19.94 15.53 23.32
CA VAL A 362 21.37 15.30 23.01
C VAL A 362 21.65 15.81 21.61
N ARG A 363 22.54 16.78 21.47
CA ARG A 363 22.98 17.37 20.20
C ARG A 363 24.51 17.34 20.15
N ASN A 364 25.07 16.80 19.08
CA ASN A 364 26.52 16.71 18.88
C ASN A 364 27.24 16.09 20.10
N GLU A 365 26.73 14.96 20.60
CA GLU A 365 27.26 14.25 21.79
C GLU A 365 27.20 15.07 23.12
N ASN A 366 26.53 16.22 23.13
CA ASN A 366 26.32 17.05 24.32
C ASN A 366 24.85 17.08 24.71
N ALA A 367 24.57 17.04 26.02
CA ALA A 367 23.22 17.13 26.54
C ALA A 367 22.86 18.59 26.86
N GLU A 368 21.70 19.03 26.39
CA GLU A 368 21.18 20.38 26.57
C GLU A 368 19.76 20.35 27.15
N LEU A 369 19.46 21.32 28.02
CA LEU A 369 18.12 21.52 28.56
C LEU A 369 17.25 22.27 27.56
N GLU A 370 16.08 21.73 27.30
CA GLU A 370 15.00 22.38 26.56
C GLU A 370 13.84 22.64 27.52
N TYR A 371 13.49 23.90 27.70
CA TYR A 371 12.48 24.30 28.67
C TYR A 371 11.07 24.23 28.09
N GLN A 372 10.18 23.60 28.83
CA GLN A 372 8.79 23.42 28.47
C GLN A 372 7.95 24.47 29.21
N LEU A 373 8.00 25.71 28.72
CA LEU A 373 7.12 26.80 29.18
C LEU A 373 6.17 27.21 28.06
N PRO A 374 4.92 27.60 28.38
CA PRO A 374 4.03 28.23 27.43
C PRO A 374 4.68 29.50 26.85
N GLY A 375 4.47 29.71 25.54
CA GLY A 375 4.96 30.88 24.83
C GLY A 375 4.39 32.22 25.31
N THR A 376 3.39 32.21 26.19
CA THR A 376 2.86 33.41 26.84
C THR A 376 3.61 33.81 28.11
N LEU A 377 4.55 32.97 28.60
CA LEU A 377 5.45 33.31 29.70
C LEU A 377 6.75 33.92 29.17
N GLU A 378 7.19 34.98 29.83
CA GLU A 378 8.44 35.67 29.56
C GLU A 378 9.48 35.21 30.58
N TYR A 379 10.63 34.75 30.10
CA TYR A 379 11.68 34.22 30.98
C TYR A 379 13.08 34.55 30.50
N GLN A 380 14.04 34.46 31.43
CA GLN A 380 15.46 34.55 31.19
C GLN A 380 16.16 33.36 31.85
N VAL A 381 17.18 32.81 31.19
CA VAL A 381 17.96 31.70 31.73
C VAL A 381 19.28 32.23 32.24
N ILE A 382 19.56 32.01 33.52
CA ILE A 382 20.78 32.43 34.19
C ILE A 382 21.54 31.17 34.63
N PRO A 383 22.74 30.91 34.09
CA PRO A 383 23.56 29.81 34.56
C PRO A 383 24.15 30.13 35.94
N GLU A 384 24.01 29.23 36.90
CA GLU A 384 24.60 29.29 38.23
C GLU A 384 25.26 27.93 38.52
N ASN A 385 26.58 27.82 38.70
CA ASN A 385 27.31 26.62 39.14
C ASN A 385 26.57 25.26 39.01
N ASN A 386 26.58 24.67 37.79
CA ASN A 386 25.92 23.39 37.47
C ASN A 386 24.38 23.35 37.71
N LEU A 387 23.72 24.50 37.64
CA LEU A 387 22.28 24.72 37.72
C LEU A 387 21.89 25.80 36.70
N GLN A 388 20.82 25.60 35.94
CA GLN A 388 20.24 26.66 35.13
C GLN A 388 18.99 27.22 35.81
N VAL A 389 19.03 28.51 36.16
CA VAL A 389 17.91 29.20 36.79
C VAL A 389 17.08 29.88 35.72
N VAL A 390 15.83 29.44 35.57
CA VAL A 390 14.87 30.05 34.65
C VAL A 390 14.04 31.05 35.44
N LYS A 391 14.39 32.34 35.32
CA LYS A 391 13.65 33.44 35.96
C LYS A 391 12.47 33.84 35.09
N ILE A 392 11.26 33.61 35.58
CA ILE A 392 10.02 34.03 34.93
C ILE A 392 9.76 35.49 35.33
N ILE A 393 9.84 36.39 34.36
CA ILE A 393 9.78 37.85 34.57
C ILE A 393 8.41 38.45 34.24
N GLY A 394 7.53 37.67 33.61
CA GLY A 394 6.19 38.13 33.25
C GLY A 394 5.43 37.08 32.43
N GLY A 395 4.25 37.47 31.98
CA GLY A 395 3.43 36.66 31.10
C GLY A 395 1.94 36.77 31.41
N PHE A 396 1.17 35.88 30.82
CA PHE A 396 -0.28 35.79 31.02
C PHE A 396 -0.79 34.39 30.68
N ASN A 397 -2.00 34.04 31.14
CA ASN A 397 -2.63 32.76 30.84
C ASN A 397 -2.72 32.50 29.31
N PRO A 398 -2.21 31.36 28.81
CA PRO A 398 -2.30 30.96 27.40
C PRO A 398 -3.70 31.00 26.80
N GLU A 399 -4.76 30.74 27.57
CA GLU A 399 -6.15 30.78 27.07
C GLU A 399 -6.60 32.18 26.62
N ARG A 400 -5.86 33.23 27.00
CA ARG A 400 -6.16 34.60 26.56
C ARG A 400 -5.65 34.90 25.16
N VAL A 401 -4.66 34.18 24.64
CA VAL A 401 -4.22 34.34 23.25
C VAL A 401 -5.13 33.52 22.31
N SER A 402 -5.19 33.89 21.03
CA SER A 402 -6.06 33.24 20.03
C SER A 402 -7.54 33.20 20.43
N SER A 403 -8.00 34.27 21.09
CA SER A 403 -9.35 34.38 21.65
C SER A 403 -10.21 35.44 20.93
N PHE A 404 -9.87 35.79 19.69
CA PHE A 404 -10.67 36.73 18.91
C PHE A 404 -12.03 36.14 18.56
N GLN A 405 -13.04 37.00 18.53
CA GLN A 405 -14.38 36.65 18.06
C GLN A 405 -14.85 37.68 17.05
N LEU A 406 -15.51 37.19 16.00
CA LEU A 406 -16.23 38.05 15.08
C LEU A 406 -17.48 38.59 15.77
N GLN A 407 -17.57 39.91 15.91
CA GLN A 407 -18.73 40.57 16.53
C GLN A 407 -19.75 40.97 15.46
N LYS A 408 -19.28 41.62 14.40
CA LYS A 408 -20.16 42.17 13.38
C LYS A 408 -19.44 42.31 12.03
N ILE A 409 -20.18 42.13 10.96
CA ILE A 409 -19.85 42.59 9.61
C ILE A 409 -20.97 43.54 9.20
N SER A 410 -20.65 44.78 8.85
CA SER A 410 -21.65 45.81 8.52
C SER A 410 -21.23 46.70 7.37
N GLY A 411 -22.19 47.28 6.65
CA GLY A 411 -21.94 48.19 5.53
C GLY A 411 -21.91 47.51 4.16
N VAL A 412 -21.90 48.32 3.10
CA VAL A 412 -21.93 47.87 1.70
C VAL A 412 -20.84 48.62 0.94
N GLY A 413 -20.20 47.95 -0.03
CA GLY A 413 -19.17 48.55 -0.87
C GLY A 413 -18.00 49.10 -0.05
N SER A 414 -17.69 50.38 -0.23
CA SER A 414 -16.61 51.09 0.48
C SER A 414 -16.82 51.16 1.99
N ASP A 415 -18.07 51.12 2.44
CA ASP A 415 -18.42 51.36 3.84
C ASP A 415 -18.45 50.06 4.65
N ASN A 416 -18.13 48.94 4.02
CA ASN A 416 -18.09 47.65 4.71
C ASN A 416 -16.97 47.62 5.76
N GLN A 417 -17.31 47.20 6.97
CA GLN A 417 -16.44 47.11 8.12
C GLN A 417 -16.55 45.73 8.76
N LEU A 418 -15.41 45.22 9.20
CA LEU A 418 -15.27 43.99 9.94
C LEU A 418 -14.90 44.33 11.39
N VAL A 419 -15.72 43.92 12.35
CA VAL A 419 -15.53 44.20 13.78
C VAL A 419 -15.19 42.90 14.52
N LEU A 420 -13.98 42.84 15.07
CA LEU A 420 -13.50 41.74 15.90
C LEU A 420 -13.40 42.18 17.36
N SER A 421 -13.54 41.22 18.28
CA SER A 421 -13.31 41.43 19.71
C SER A 421 -12.24 40.46 20.21
N ASP A 422 -11.19 40.98 20.83
CA ASP A 422 -10.19 40.21 21.58
C ASP A 422 -10.74 39.89 22.97
N ARG A 423 -11.21 38.66 23.21
CA ARG A 423 -11.73 38.27 24.54
C ARG A 423 -10.64 38.22 25.60
N GLY A 424 -9.40 37.97 25.21
CA GLY A 424 -8.26 37.89 26.11
C GLY A 424 -7.72 39.25 26.51
N ASN A 425 -8.02 40.30 25.75
CA ASN A 425 -7.53 41.66 25.95
C ASN A 425 -6.00 41.66 26.17
N VAL A 426 -5.27 41.13 25.18
CA VAL A 426 -3.82 40.84 25.30
C VAL A 426 -2.96 41.78 24.47
N ARG A 427 -3.53 42.76 23.76
CA ARG A 427 -2.78 43.67 22.86
C ARG A 427 -1.50 44.24 23.48
N GLU A 428 -1.60 44.81 24.69
CA GLU A 428 -0.47 45.44 25.39
C GLU A 428 0.56 44.43 25.95
N LEU A 429 0.17 43.16 25.99
CA LEU A 429 1.00 42.05 26.45
C LEU A 429 1.76 41.37 25.30
N LEU A 430 1.37 41.65 24.05
CA LEU A 430 1.99 41.08 22.85
C LEU A 430 3.12 41.97 22.32
N LYS A 431 3.96 41.39 21.46
CA LYS A 431 4.94 42.13 20.66
C LYS A 431 4.29 42.71 19.41
N ASP A 432 3.50 41.89 18.71
CA ASP A 432 2.81 42.26 17.48
C ASP A 432 1.57 41.39 17.27
N THR A 433 0.58 41.92 16.54
CA THR A 433 -0.59 41.19 16.04
C THR A 433 -0.79 41.54 14.57
N GLN A 434 -0.84 40.52 13.72
CA GLN A 434 -1.15 40.66 12.30
C GLN A 434 -2.49 40.01 12.02
N ILE A 435 -3.43 40.77 11.44
CA ILE A 435 -4.73 40.26 11.01
C ILE A 435 -4.77 40.29 9.49
N GLU A 436 -4.91 39.14 8.88
CA GLU A 436 -5.08 38.98 7.45
C GLU A 436 -6.55 38.68 7.14
N VAL A 437 -7.13 39.40 6.19
CA VAL A 437 -8.51 39.20 5.75
C VAL A 437 -8.51 38.88 4.26
N GLU A 438 -8.88 37.67 3.92
CA GLU A 438 -9.19 37.29 2.54
C GLU A 438 -10.65 37.62 2.25
N CYS A 439 -10.88 38.42 1.22
CA CYS A 439 -12.21 38.71 0.69
C CYS A 439 -12.54 37.68 -0.40
N LEU A 440 -13.52 36.83 -0.15
CA LEU A 440 -14.03 35.86 -1.11
C LEU A 440 -15.45 36.23 -1.52
N SER A 441 -15.81 35.97 -2.78
CA SER A 441 -17.18 36.20 -3.26
C SER A 441 -17.53 35.20 -4.36
N LYS A 442 -18.77 34.70 -4.33
CA LYS A 442 -19.33 33.91 -5.44
C LYS A 442 -19.52 34.76 -6.69
N GLN A 443 -19.78 36.05 -6.51
CA GLN A 443 -19.94 37.00 -7.60
C GLN A 443 -18.61 37.66 -7.98
N SER A 444 -18.38 37.85 -9.28
CA SER A 444 -17.28 38.69 -9.79
C SER A 444 -17.61 40.18 -9.61
N ALA A 445 -16.64 41.07 -9.86
CA ALA A 445 -16.88 42.52 -9.86
C ALA A 445 -17.94 42.96 -10.88
N THR A 446 -18.12 42.17 -11.95
CA THR A 446 -19.13 42.36 -13.01
C THR A 446 -20.45 41.64 -12.73
N GLY A 447 -20.56 40.89 -11.62
CA GLY A 447 -21.79 40.21 -11.19
C GLY A 447 -21.93 38.76 -11.67
N VAL A 448 -20.92 38.18 -12.32
CA VAL A 448 -20.94 36.77 -12.74
C VAL A 448 -20.87 35.87 -11.52
N VAL A 449 -21.86 34.99 -11.35
CA VAL A 449 -21.97 34.09 -10.19
C VAL A 449 -21.22 32.78 -10.48
N THR A 450 -20.51 32.29 -9.48
CA THR A 450 -19.86 30.98 -9.44
C THR A 450 -20.42 30.14 -8.30
N ASP A 451 -20.32 28.82 -8.41
CA ASP A 451 -20.87 27.91 -7.38
C ASP A 451 -20.12 28.04 -6.05
N ASP A 452 -18.81 28.32 -6.11
CA ASP A 452 -17.91 28.39 -4.96
C ASP A 452 -17.41 29.81 -4.67
N TYR A 453 -16.94 30.01 -3.43
CA TYR A 453 -16.28 31.25 -3.03
C TYR A 453 -14.89 31.35 -3.65
N VAL A 454 -14.69 32.34 -4.52
CA VAL A 454 -13.38 32.63 -5.13
C VAL A 454 -12.70 33.74 -4.36
N LYS A 455 -11.42 33.52 -3.98
CA LYS A 455 -10.59 34.55 -3.36
C LYS A 455 -10.34 35.70 -4.33
N ARG A 456 -10.60 36.93 -3.87
CA ARG A 456 -10.50 38.14 -4.69
C ARG A 456 -9.34 39.02 -4.27
N LEU A 457 -9.17 39.21 -2.96
CA LEU A 457 -8.14 40.06 -2.40
C LEU A 457 -7.74 39.55 -1.02
N THR A 458 -6.50 39.81 -0.65
CA THR A 458 -5.98 39.58 0.69
C THR A 458 -5.51 40.91 1.25
N LEU A 459 -5.96 41.25 2.46
CA LEU A 459 -5.57 42.46 3.18
C LEU A 459 -4.83 42.08 4.45
N THR A 460 -3.77 42.81 4.77
CA THR A 460 -3.02 42.61 6.01
C THR A 460 -3.07 43.87 6.87
N PHE A 461 -3.47 43.72 8.12
CA PHE A 461 -3.46 44.75 9.15
C PHE A 461 -2.39 44.41 10.17
N LYS A 462 -1.38 45.27 10.33
CA LYS A 462 -0.35 45.18 11.36
C LYS A 462 -0.79 46.04 12.54
N ILE A 463 -0.90 45.42 13.71
CA ILE A 463 -1.48 46.01 14.91
C ILE A 463 -0.51 45.79 16.05
N SER A 464 0.46 46.69 16.15
CA SER A 464 1.40 46.73 17.26
C SER A 464 0.82 47.59 18.40
N PRO A 465 1.16 47.31 19.67
CA PRO A 465 0.85 48.22 20.76
C PRO A 465 1.65 49.54 20.66
N LYS A 466 2.81 49.56 19.99
CA LYS A 466 3.70 50.73 19.93
C LYS A 466 3.45 51.66 18.75
N PHE A 467 2.75 51.20 17.72
CA PHE A 467 2.58 51.92 16.46
C PHE A 467 1.10 52.04 16.12
N GLU A 468 0.75 53.07 15.36
CA GLU A 468 -0.60 53.19 14.83
C GLU A 468 -0.94 51.97 13.94
N PRO A 469 -2.16 51.42 14.06
CA PRO A 469 -2.58 50.29 13.24
C PRO A 469 -2.48 50.60 11.75
N SER A 470 -1.94 49.66 10.98
CA SER A 470 -1.82 49.86 9.53
C SER A 470 -3.19 49.85 8.86
N ASN A 471 -3.25 50.39 7.64
CA ASN A 471 -4.43 50.29 6.78
C ASN A 471 -5.73 50.80 7.43
N GLY A 472 -5.63 51.82 8.29
CA GLY A 472 -6.78 52.54 8.85
C GLY A 472 -7.62 51.70 9.82
N ALA A 473 -7.05 50.62 10.35
CA ALA A 473 -7.71 49.87 11.43
C ALA A 473 -7.87 50.74 12.67
N ILE A 474 -9.03 50.67 13.32
CA ILE A 474 -9.35 51.45 14.51
C ILE A 474 -9.48 50.48 15.67
N ILE A 475 -8.66 50.68 16.70
CA ILE A 475 -8.64 49.82 17.90
C ILE A 475 -9.13 50.62 19.09
N ASN A 476 -10.21 50.17 19.71
CA ASN A 476 -10.76 50.77 20.93
C ASN A 476 -10.88 49.70 22.02
N GLY A 477 -9.94 49.72 22.97
CA GLY A 477 -9.82 48.66 23.96
C GLY A 477 -9.59 47.30 23.30
N ASN A 478 -10.54 46.38 23.49
CA ASN A 478 -10.50 45.05 22.92
C ASN A 478 -11.32 44.89 21.63
N ILE A 479 -11.85 45.98 21.06
CA ILE A 479 -12.61 45.98 19.81
C ILE A 479 -11.77 46.51 18.66
N TYR A 480 -11.78 45.78 17.55
CA TYR A 480 -10.95 45.97 16.38
C TYR A 480 -11.86 46.20 15.18
N THR A 481 -11.93 47.42 14.67
CA THR A 481 -12.72 47.78 13.49
C THR A 481 -11.79 47.89 12.28
N LEU A 482 -11.97 47.00 11.31
CA LEU A 482 -11.16 46.90 10.12
C LEU A 482 -11.95 47.42 8.91
N PRO A 483 -11.50 48.49 8.23
CA PRO A 483 -12.20 49.08 7.08
C PRO A 483 -11.92 48.28 5.80
N VAL A 484 -12.44 47.06 5.74
CA VAL A 484 -12.24 46.13 4.61
C VAL A 484 -12.95 46.59 3.33
N GLY A 485 -14.03 47.36 3.47
CA GLY A 485 -14.88 47.84 2.38
C GLY A 485 -14.13 48.67 1.34
N ARG A 486 -13.29 49.62 1.77
CA ARG A 486 -12.54 50.48 0.84
C ARG A 486 -11.64 49.71 -0.14
N TYR A 487 -11.30 48.47 0.21
CA TYR A 487 -10.42 47.62 -0.59
C TYR A 487 -11.20 46.53 -1.33
N CYS A 488 -12.22 45.95 -0.69
CA CYS A 488 -12.99 44.84 -1.24
C CYS A 488 -14.32 45.29 -1.91
N ALA A 489 -14.57 46.59 -2.01
CA ALA A 489 -15.80 47.18 -2.55
C ALA A 489 -16.31 46.54 -3.85
N PRO A 490 -15.48 46.22 -4.87
CA PRO A 490 -15.98 45.64 -6.12
C PRO A 490 -16.76 44.33 -5.94
N TRP A 491 -16.48 43.59 -4.87
CA TRP A 491 -17.06 42.27 -4.56
C TRP A 491 -17.99 42.29 -3.35
N LEU A 492 -18.17 43.44 -2.72
CA LEU A 492 -19.05 43.66 -1.58
C LEU A 492 -20.24 44.55 -1.98
N LYS A 493 -20.90 44.26 -3.11
CA LYS A 493 -22.14 44.93 -3.52
C LYS A 493 -23.35 44.33 -2.80
N ALA A 494 -24.43 45.09 -2.65
CA ALA A 494 -25.66 44.61 -2.02
C ALA A 494 -26.11 43.28 -2.64
N ASP A 495 -26.59 42.35 -1.79
CA ASP A 495 -27.05 41.01 -2.16
C ASP A 495 -25.98 40.03 -2.65
N TYR A 496 -24.69 40.41 -2.64
CA TYR A 496 -23.62 39.48 -3.01
C TYR A 496 -23.37 38.48 -1.87
N ASN A 497 -23.07 37.23 -2.24
CA ASN A 497 -22.62 36.20 -1.31
C ASN A 497 -21.12 36.39 -1.11
N ALA A 498 -20.73 36.91 0.04
CA ALA A 498 -19.36 37.17 0.41
C ALA A 498 -18.93 36.26 1.57
N ASN A 499 -17.64 35.99 1.65
CA ASN A 499 -17.05 35.29 2.77
C ASN A 499 -15.75 35.99 3.15
N PHE A 500 -15.56 36.24 4.44
CA PHE A 500 -14.28 36.63 4.99
C PHE A 500 -13.60 35.47 5.66
N ARG A 501 -12.42 35.12 5.16
CA ARG A 501 -11.47 34.27 5.87
C ARG A 501 -10.45 35.14 6.56
N ILE A 502 -10.43 35.07 7.88
CA ILE A 502 -9.66 35.95 8.75
C ILE A 502 -8.60 35.10 9.42
N SER A 503 -7.34 35.42 9.21
CA SER A 503 -6.19 34.76 9.85
C SER A 503 -5.51 35.75 10.77
N ILE A 504 -5.49 35.44 12.06
CA ILE A 504 -4.92 36.29 13.11
C ILE A 504 -3.66 35.63 13.64
N ASN A 505 -2.53 36.32 13.48
CA ASN A 505 -1.22 35.87 13.93
C ASN A 505 -0.75 36.80 15.06
N GLN A 506 -0.70 36.28 16.29
CA GLN A 506 -0.24 37.00 17.47
C GLN A 506 1.18 36.54 17.84
N THR A 507 2.09 37.49 18.03
CA THR A 507 3.45 37.22 18.49
C THR A 507 3.63 37.73 19.92
N THR A 508 3.96 36.84 20.85
CA THR A 508 4.21 37.18 22.25
C THR A 508 5.56 37.89 22.42
N LYS A 509 5.81 38.47 23.59
CA LYS A 509 7.10 39.11 23.92
C LYS A 509 8.26 38.13 23.98
N SER A 510 8.01 36.86 24.31
CA SER A 510 8.98 35.77 24.22
C SER A 510 9.27 35.31 22.78
N GLY A 511 8.50 35.80 21.79
CA GLY A 511 8.67 35.49 20.37
C GLY A 511 7.84 34.32 19.86
N SER A 512 7.04 33.67 20.72
CA SER A 512 6.12 32.60 20.30
C SER A 512 4.98 33.15 19.45
N LYS A 513 4.58 32.39 18.42
CA LYS A 513 3.53 32.76 17.48
C LYS A 513 2.29 31.90 17.69
N TYR A 514 1.13 32.54 17.71
CA TYR A 514 -0.16 31.93 17.87
C TYR A 514 -1.05 32.33 16.70
N ASN A 515 -1.67 31.34 16.06
CA ASN A 515 -2.49 31.56 14.88
C ASN A 515 -3.93 31.16 15.19
N GLN A 516 -4.87 32.00 14.76
CA GLN A 516 -6.31 31.73 14.85
C GLN A 516 -6.93 32.01 13.49
N SER A 517 -7.87 31.17 13.05
CA SER A 517 -8.66 31.41 11.86
C SER A 517 -10.15 31.54 12.18
N ILE A 518 -10.82 32.47 11.50
CA ILE A 518 -12.26 32.68 11.55
C ILE A 518 -12.76 32.75 10.12
N ASP A 519 -13.78 31.97 9.78
CA ASP A 519 -14.42 31.99 8.46
C ASP A 519 -15.88 32.41 8.65
N SER A 520 -16.34 33.38 7.86
CA SER A 520 -17.68 33.94 8.01
C SER A 520 -18.28 34.27 6.65
N SER A 521 -19.22 33.43 6.23
CA SER A 521 -20.05 33.65 5.05
C SER A 521 -21.27 34.52 5.38
N PHE A 522 -21.59 35.46 4.51
CA PHE A 522 -22.70 36.39 4.69
C PHE A 522 -23.24 36.93 3.36
N ILE A 523 -24.45 37.52 3.43
CA ILE A 523 -25.02 38.27 2.30
C ILE A 523 -24.85 39.75 2.58
N VAL A 524 -24.18 40.44 1.67
CA VAL A 524 -23.83 41.86 1.84
C VAL A 524 -25.09 42.71 1.95
N GLY A 525 -25.16 43.53 3.00
CA GLY A 525 -26.29 44.42 3.27
C GLY A 525 -27.49 43.78 3.97
N LYS A 526 -27.41 42.48 4.32
CA LYS A 526 -28.51 41.73 4.97
C LYS A 526 -28.15 41.21 6.38
N ASN A 527 -27.08 41.73 6.98
CA ASN A 527 -26.56 41.35 8.30
C ASN A 527 -26.88 42.38 9.39
#